data_AF-A0A914R6Z8-F1
#
_entry.id   AF-A0A914R6Z8-F1
#
_cell.length_a   1.000
_cell.length_b   1.000
_cell.length_c   1.000
_cell.angle_alpha   90.00
_cell.angle_beta   90.00
_cell.angle_gamma   90.00
#
_symmetry.space_group_name_H-M   'P 1'
#
loop_
_entity.id
_entity.type
_entity.pdbx_description
1 polymer ?
#
loop_
_entity_poly.entity_id
_entity_poly.type
_entity_poly.pdbx_seq_one_letter_code
_entity_poly.pdbx_strand_id
1 'polypeptide(L)'
;MDDEVIEPAKIIRPLPDNRVFNAGEAAVSMFCEAQGYPAPIIKWRKDGNDIISTDESHWYVRSEQRANSCSKGEVCTIPVVSTLKFAEALLWNDKGNYSCIAENGVQDQAASSWVLVNVIHEPVILNERYPTDALAAADVSSTAHVSCLASSRPRPKFIWMRNSTEIRDGEGRYAIRTSPVPKKIDEYESILTISDLTEYDHGPYL
;
A
#
# COMPACT_ATOMS: atom_id res chain seq x y z
N MET A 1 -48.47 1.34 14.42
CA MET A 1 -47.00 1.40 14.40
C MET A 1 -46.65 1.18 12.95
N ASP A 2 -46.26 2.24 12.25
CA ASP A 2 -45.76 2.11 10.88
C ASP A 2 -44.42 1.37 10.97
N ASP A 3 -44.32 0.22 10.31
CA ASP A 3 -43.06 -0.49 10.15
C ASP A 3 -42.14 0.40 9.32
N GLU A 4 -41.13 1.00 9.96
CA GLU A 4 -40.12 1.78 9.28
C GLU A 4 -39.30 0.83 8.40
N VAL A 5 -39.44 1.00 7.08
CA VAL A 5 -38.70 0.21 6.10
C VAL A 5 -37.22 0.56 6.22
N ILE A 6 -36.37 -0.43 6.52
CA ILE A 6 -34.91 -0.29 6.60
C ILE A 6 -34.23 -1.32 5.71
N GLU A 7 -33.14 -0.92 5.06
CA GLU A 7 -32.37 -1.75 4.14
C GLU A 7 -30.87 -1.58 4.43
N PRO A 8 -30.14 -2.66 4.77
CA PRO A 8 -28.70 -2.58 5.03
C PRO A 8 -27.90 -2.00 3.86
N ALA A 9 -26.80 -1.33 4.19
CA ALA A 9 -25.88 -0.83 3.17
C ALA A 9 -25.30 -1.97 2.31
N LYS A 10 -25.26 -1.77 0.99
CA LYS A 10 -24.70 -2.71 0.02
C LYS A 10 -23.85 -1.99 -1.02
N ILE A 11 -22.67 -2.52 -1.31
CA ILE A 11 -21.87 -2.06 -2.45
C ILE A 11 -22.52 -2.53 -3.75
N ILE A 12 -22.86 -1.58 -4.63
CA ILE A 12 -23.46 -1.85 -5.95
C ILE A 12 -22.46 -1.68 -7.09
N ARG A 13 -21.44 -0.86 -6.90
CA ARG A 13 -20.28 -0.81 -7.80
C ARG A 13 -19.01 -1.04 -7.00
N PRO A 14 -18.50 -2.29 -6.97
CA PRO A 14 -17.28 -2.61 -6.25
C PRO A 14 -16.07 -1.96 -6.92
N LEU A 15 -15.02 -1.78 -6.12
CA LEU A 15 -13.70 -1.45 -6.62
C LEU A 15 -13.13 -2.64 -7.40
N PRO A 16 -12.28 -2.40 -8.42
CA PRO A 16 -11.56 -3.47 -9.09
C PRO A 16 -10.53 -4.11 -8.14
N ASP A 17 -10.18 -5.37 -8.36
CA ASP A 17 -9.22 -6.08 -7.49
C ASP A 17 -7.82 -5.41 -7.48
N ASN A 18 -7.41 -4.82 -8.62
CA ASN A 18 -6.09 -4.26 -8.81
C ASN A 18 -6.12 -3.01 -9.71
N ARG A 19 -5.29 -2.02 -9.40
CA ARG A 19 -4.95 -0.89 -10.28
C ARG A 19 -3.45 -0.65 -10.28
N VAL A 20 -2.90 -0.40 -11.46
CA VAL A 20 -1.48 -0.09 -11.66
C VAL A 20 -1.37 1.31 -12.23
N PHE A 21 -0.53 2.13 -11.61
CA PHE A 21 -0.23 3.49 -12.01
C PHE A 21 1.27 3.69 -12.13
N ASN A 22 1.70 4.83 -12.67
CA ASN A 22 3.10 5.25 -12.61
C ASN A 22 3.30 6.30 -11.53
N ALA A 23 4.47 6.31 -10.88
CA ALA A 23 4.85 7.44 -10.04
C ALA A 23 4.86 8.73 -10.88
N GLY A 24 4.35 9.81 -10.30
CA GLY A 24 4.14 11.08 -11.00
C GLY A 24 2.81 11.18 -11.75
N GLU A 25 1.98 10.13 -11.81
CA GLU A 25 0.66 10.21 -12.41
C GLU A 25 -0.28 11.10 -11.57
N ALA A 26 -0.89 12.10 -12.20
CA ALA A 26 -1.71 13.11 -11.54
C ALA A 26 -3.21 12.89 -11.79
N ALA A 27 -4.05 13.58 -11.02
CA ALA A 27 -5.52 13.52 -11.11
C ALA A 27 -6.11 12.11 -10.93
N VAL A 28 -5.42 11.25 -10.18
CA VAL A 28 -5.87 9.89 -9.87
C VAL A 28 -7.06 9.93 -8.92
N SER A 29 -8.08 9.14 -9.23
CA SER A 29 -9.27 8.97 -8.41
C SER A 29 -9.78 7.54 -8.42
N MET A 30 -10.44 7.15 -7.33
CA MET A 30 -11.13 5.88 -7.14
C MET A 30 -12.58 6.13 -6.78
N PHE A 31 -13.46 5.25 -7.23
CA PHE A 31 -14.91 5.44 -7.10
C PHE A 31 -15.55 4.19 -6.51
N CYS A 32 -16.41 4.39 -5.53
CA CYS A 32 -17.19 3.34 -4.89
C CYS A 32 -18.66 3.79 -4.83
N GLU A 33 -19.59 2.90 -5.13
CA GLU A 33 -21.02 3.20 -5.10
C GLU A 33 -21.74 2.18 -4.24
N ALA A 34 -22.51 2.67 -3.27
CA ALA A 34 -23.29 1.88 -2.34
C ALA A 34 -24.74 2.36 -2.29
N GLN A 35 -25.65 1.52 -1.82
CA GLN A 35 -27.03 1.89 -1.58
C GLN A 35 -27.52 1.33 -0.24
N GLY A 36 -28.51 1.96 0.38
CA GLY A 36 -29.14 1.50 1.61
C GLY A 36 -30.25 2.45 2.05
N TYR A 37 -31.04 2.06 3.04
CA TYR A 37 -32.01 2.95 3.68
C TYR A 37 -31.95 2.78 5.22
N PRO A 38 -31.56 3.80 5.99
CA PRO A 38 -31.16 5.16 5.59
C PRO A 38 -29.96 5.20 4.63
N ALA A 39 -29.72 6.37 4.00
CA ALA A 39 -28.63 6.54 3.04
C ALA A 39 -27.27 6.19 3.68
N PRO A 40 -26.45 5.34 3.03
CA PRO A 40 -25.18 4.91 3.60
C PRO A 40 -24.14 6.03 3.60
N ILE A 41 -23.33 6.06 4.64
CA ILE A 41 -22.11 6.84 4.73
C ILE A 41 -20.97 5.96 4.23
N ILE A 42 -20.20 6.45 3.26
CA ILE A 42 -19.03 5.75 2.71
C ILE A 42 -17.75 6.36 3.28
N LYS A 43 -16.95 5.54 3.96
CA LYS A 43 -15.62 5.87 4.49
C LYS A 43 -14.55 5.18 3.65
N TRP A 44 -13.36 5.76 3.58
CA TRP A 44 -12.21 5.17 2.89
C TRP A 44 -11.10 4.82 3.86
N ARG A 45 -10.35 3.75 3.57
CA ARG A 45 -9.15 3.36 4.32
C ARG A 45 -7.99 3.09 3.39
N LYS A 46 -6.77 3.37 3.87
CA LYS A 46 -5.51 2.90 3.29
C LYS A 46 -4.82 1.97 4.27
N ASP A 47 -4.52 0.75 3.83
CA ASP A 47 -3.82 -0.27 4.62
C ASP A 47 -4.46 -0.51 6.00
N GLY A 48 -5.80 -0.45 6.04
CA GLY A 48 -6.59 -0.61 7.26
C GLY A 48 -6.80 0.64 8.11
N ASN A 49 -6.11 1.75 7.80
CA ASN A 49 -6.25 3.02 8.53
C ASN A 49 -7.25 3.94 7.85
N ASP A 50 -8.12 4.59 8.63
CA ASP A 50 -9.10 5.56 8.12
C ASP A 50 -8.41 6.73 7.42
N ILE A 51 -8.89 7.05 6.22
CA ILE A 51 -8.50 8.26 5.49
C ILE A 51 -9.39 9.39 6.00
N ILE A 52 -8.77 10.36 6.67
CA ILE A 52 -9.42 11.59 7.14
C ILE A 52 -9.15 12.67 6.09
N SER A 53 -10.22 13.21 5.50
CA SER A 53 -10.14 14.25 4.48
C SER A 53 -10.23 15.63 5.13
N THR A 54 -9.11 16.35 5.16
CA THR A 54 -9.00 17.77 5.55
C THR A 54 -8.40 18.59 4.40
N ASP A 55 -8.40 19.92 4.50
CA ASP A 55 -7.93 20.80 3.42
C ASP A 55 -6.46 20.57 3.03
N GLU A 56 -5.63 20.11 3.97
CA GLU A 56 -4.20 19.80 3.77
C GLU A 56 -3.92 18.29 3.56
N SER A 57 -4.97 17.49 3.35
CA SER A 57 -4.84 16.04 3.23
C SER A 57 -4.32 15.60 1.86
N HIS A 58 -3.47 14.57 1.87
CA HIS A 58 -3.00 13.88 0.64
C HIS A 58 -4.15 13.22 -0.15
N TRP A 59 -5.28 12.97 0.52
CA TRP A 59 -6.50 12.43 -0.07
C TRP A 59 -7.70 13.33 0.21
N TYR A 60 -8.53 13.51 -0.81
CA TYR A 60 -9.82 14.18 -0.71
C TYR A 60 -10.96 13.20 -0.97
N VAL A 61 -11.94 13.19 -0.07
CA VAL A 61 -13.14 12.34 -0.19
C VAL A 61 -14.35 13.21 -0.50
N ARG A 62 -15.08 12.87 -1.57
CA ARG A 62 -16.34 13.51 -1.92
C ARG A 62 -17.42 12.45 -2.08
N SER A 63 -18.51 12.58 -1.33
CA SER A 63 -19.65 11.68 -1.38
C SER A 63 -20.92 12.43 -1.79
N GLU A 64 -21.67 11.85 -2.72
CA GLU A 64 -22.88 12.45 -3.28
C GLU A 64 -24.02 11.43 -3.26
N GLN A 65 -25.16 11.83 -2.70
CA GLN A 65 -26.39 11.06 -2.83
C GLN A 65 -26.95 11.28 -4.24
N ARG A 66 -27.29 10.19 -4.93
CA ARG A 66 -27.97 10.25 -6.22
C ARG A 66 -29.49 10.14 -6.01
N ALA A 67 -30.25 10.76 -6.90
CA ALA A 67 -31.70 10.61 -6.90
C ALA A 67 -32.06 9.12 -7.06
N ASN A 68 -32.94 8.61 -6.20
CA ASN A 68 -33.52 7.30 -6.41
C ASN A 68 -34.53 7.38 -7.58
N SER A 69 -34.66 6.30 -8.35
CA SER A 69 -35.66 6.21 -9.45
C SER A 69 -36.91 5.48 -8.98
N CYS A 70 -37.30 5.71 -7.74
CA CYS A 70 -38.31 4.90 -7.07
C CYS A 70 -39.73 5.35 -7.36
N SER A 71 -40.60 4.38 -7.62
CA SER A 71 -42.04 4.63 -7.73
C SER A 71 -42.67 4.72 -6.33
N LYS A 72 -43.78 5.45 -6.23
CA LYS A 72 -44.51 5.60 -4.96
C LYS A 72 -45.04 4.23 -4.51
N GLY A 73 -44.54 3.73 -3.36
CA GLY A 73 -44.93 2.44 -2.78
C GLY A 73 -43.88 1.33 -2.87
N GLU A 74 -42.72 1.59 -3.46
CA GLU A 74 -41.58 0.66 -3.44
C GLU A 74 -40.72 0.86 -2.18
N VAL A 75 -40.19 -0.23 -1.62
CA VAL A 75 -39.10 -0.21 -0.63
C VAL A 75 -37.84 0.29 -1.33
N CYS A 76 -37.33 1.44 -0.90
CA CYS A 76 -36.33 2.17 -1.67
C CYS A 76 -35.05 2.44 -0.92
N THR A 77 -33.96 1.96 -1.52
CA THR A 77 -32.61 2.30 -1.11
C THR A 77 -32.19 3.63 -1.73
N ILE A 78 -31.31 4.35 -1.04
CA ILE A 78 -30.72 5.61 -1.48
C ILE A 78 -29.29 5.33 -1.97
N PRO A 79 -29.00 5.54 -3.27
CA PRO A 79 -27.65 5.36 -3.80
C PRO A 79 -26.73 6.52 -3.41
N VAL A 80 -25.50 6.19 -3.03
CA VAL A 80 -24.42 7.12 -2.70
C VAL A 80 -23.17 6.75 -3.47
N VAL A 81 -22.61 7.71 -4.19
CA VAL A 81 -21.30 7.59 -4.82
C VAL A 81 -20.29 8.31 -3.98
N SER A 82 -19.19 7.64 -3.66
CA SER A 82 -18.02 8.25 -3.03
C SER A 82 -16.82 8.17 -3.96
N THR A 83 -16.09 9.28 -4.04
CA THR A 83 -14.85 9.43 -4.79
C THR A 83 -13.72 9.73 -3.84
N LEU A 84 -12.65 8.94 -3.90
CA LEU A 84 -11.38 9.23 -3.26
C LEU A 84 -10.43 9.77 -4.33
N LYS A 85 -9.98 11.02 -4.18
CA LYS A 85 -9.06 11.69 -5.10
C LYS A 85 -7.71 11.91 -4.42
N PHE A 86 -6.63 11.66 -5.15
CA PHE A 86 -5.28 12.02 -4.71
C PHE A 86 -5.05 13.51 -4.97
N ALA A 87 -4.57 14.22 -3.95
CA ALA A 87 -4.33 15.66 -4.00
C ALA A 87 -3.25 15.99 -5.04
N GLU A 88 -2.13 15.29 -4.92
CA GLU A 88 -0.92 15.45 -5.71
C GLU A 88 -0.71 14.27 -6.66
N ALA A 89 0.33 14.38 -7.48
CA ALA A 89 0.81 13.27 -8.29
C ALA A 89 1.24 12.09 -7.40
N LEU A 90 0.99 10.86 -7.86
CA LEU A 90 1.26 9.65 -7.07
C LEU A 90 2.75 9.51 -6.72
N LEU A 91 3.01 9.26 -5.45
CA LEU A 91 4.31 8.86 -4.95
C LEU A 91 4.42 7.33 -4.89
N TRP A 92 5.65 6.80 -4.85
CA TRP A 92 5.89 5.35 -4.78
C TRP A 92 5.23 4.69 -3.56
N ASN A 93 5.09 5.43 -2.45
CA ASN A 93 4.49 4.98 -1.19
C ASN A 93 2.97 5.15 -1.14
N ASP A 94 2.34 5.61 -2.22
CA ASP A 94 0.88 5.59 -2.40
C ASP A 94 0.37 4.22 -2.81
N LYS A 95 1.26 3.27 -3.14
CA LYS A 95 0.88 1.85 -3.21
C LYS A 95 0.28 1.40 -1.87
N GLY A 96 -0.67 0.48 -1.95
CA GLY A 96 -1.38 0.00 -0.77
C GLY A 96 -2.73 -0.61 -1.09
N ASN A 97 -3.35 -1.18 -0.07
CA ASN A 97 -4.74 -1.62 -0.15
C ASN A 97 -5.65 -0.45 0.22
N TYR A 98 -6.50 -0.03 -0.71
CA TYR A 98 -7.54 0.96 -0.47
C TYR A 98 -8.89 0.29 -0.38
N SER A 99 -9.67 0.62 0.65
CA SER A 99 -11.03 0.09 0.80
C SER A 99 -12.04 1.20 1.00
N CYS A 100 -13.24 0.98 0.46
CA CYS A 100 -14.43 1.73 0.81
C CYS A 100 -15.32 0.89 1.72
N ILE A 101 -15.89 1.52 2.74
CA ILE A 101 -16.76 0.90 3.75
C ILE A 101 -18.05 1.71 3.78
N ALA A 102 -19.17 1.08 3.49
CA ALA A 102 -20.51 1.66 3.48
C ALA A 102 -21.29 1.18 4.72
N GLU A 103 -21.75 2.13 5.52
CA GLU A 103 -22.48 1.90 6.78
C GLU A 103 -23.73 2.76 6.81
N ASN A 104 -24.85 2.23 7.30
CA ASN A 104 -26.07 3.01 7.54
C ASN A 104 -26.72 2.74 8.90
N GLY A 105 -26.01 2.08 9.82
CA GLY A 105 -26.48 1.77 11.18
C GLY A 105 -27.53 0.66 11.28
N VAL A 106 -27.90 0.04 10.16
CA VAL A 106 -28.85 -1.08 10.14
C VAL A 106 -28.12 -2.37 10.51
N GLN A 107 -28.55 -3.00 11.60
CA GLN A 107 -28.05 -4.30 12.08
C GLN A 107 -26.53 -4.36 12.34
N ASP A 108 -25.88 -3.21 12.58
CA ASP A 108 -24.42 -3.09 12.68
C ASP A 108 -23.67 -3.71 11.47
N GLN A 109 -24.33 -3.78 10.31
CA GLN A 109 -23.77 -4.33 9.09
C GLN A 109 -23.08 -3.23 8.28
N ALA A 110 -21.86 -3.52 7.85
CA ALA A 110 -21.10 -2.71 6.90
C ALA A 110 -20.84 -3.54 5.64
N ALA A 111 -21.02 -2.93 4.47
CA ALA A 111 -20.56 -3.50 3.23
C ALA A 111 -19.22 -2.87 2.83
N SER A 112 -18.29 -3.67 2.33
CA SER A 112 -16.97 -3.18 1.95
C SER A 112 -16.50 -3.72 0.60
N SER A 113 -15.62 -2.96 -0.04
CA SER A 113 -14.91 -3.35 -1.25
C SER A 113 -13.51 -2.76 -1.20
N TRP A 114 -12.54 -3.42 -1.83
CA TRP A 114 -11.14 -3.03 -1.76
C TRP A 114 -10.44 -3.18 -3.10
N VAL A 115 -9.33 -2.46 -3.27
CA VAL A 115 -8.45 -2.47 -4.44
C VAL A 115 -6.99 -2.46 -3.98
N LEU A 116 -6.17 -3.30 -4.60
CA LEU A 116 -4.73 -3.18 -4.49
C LEU A 116 -4.24 -2.12 -5.48
N VAL A 117 -3.73 -1.01 -4.96
CA VAL A 117 -3.06 0.03 -5.75
C VAL A 117 -1.57 -0.28 -5.81
N ASN A 118 -1.07 -0.41 -7.03
CA ASN A 118 0.33 -0.62 -7.34
C ASN A 118 0.87 0.60 -8.09
N VAL A 119 2.08 1.04 -7.74
CA VAL A 119 2.73 2.19 -8.36
C VAL A 119 4.04 1.71 -8.97
N ILE A 120 4.24 1.90 -10.27
CA ILE A 120 5.49 1.65 -10.98
C ILE A 120 6.44 2.80 -10.68
N HIS A 121 7.63 2.48 -10.16
CA HIS A 121 8.61 3.46 -9.73
C HIS A 121 10.03 2.87 -9.71
N GLU A 122 11.03 3.73 -9.81
CA GLU A 122 12.44 3.35 -9.70
C GLU A 122 12.81 2.86 -8.29
N PRO A 123 13.88 2.08 -8.12
CA PRO A 123 14.29 1.60 -6.80
C PRO A 123 14.54 2.73 -5.80
N VAL A 124 13.90 2.64 -4.64
CA VAL A 124 14.10 3.53 -3.50
C VAL A 124 14.75 2.73 -2.38
N ILE A 125 15.98 3.06 -2.01
CA ILE A 125 16.69 2.43 -0.90
C ILE A 125 16.05 2.87 0.42
N LEU A 126 15.72 1.91 1.29
CA LEU A 126 14.98 2.13 2.54
C LEU A 126 15.89 2.08 3.78
N ASN A 127 17.14 1.65 3.66
CA ASN A 127 18.09 1.52 4.78
C ASN A 127 18.29 2.81 5.57
N GLU A 128 18.35 3.97 4.90
CA GLU A 128 18.49 5.27 5.58
C GLU A 128 17.28 5.61 6.46
N ARG A 129 16.12 5.01 6.15
CA ARG A 129 14.89 5.16 6.91
C ARG A 129 14.82 4.19 8.10
N TYR A 130 15.62 3.12 8.09
CA TYR A 130 15.71 2.07 9.12
C TYR A 130 17.19 1.73 9.44
N PRO A 131 17.95 2.67 10.03
CA PRO A 131 19.41 2.57 10.14
C PRO A 131 19.92 1.42 11.03
N THR A 132 19.07 0.84 11.89
CA THR A 132 19.45 -0.29 12.74
C THR A 132 19.65 -1.59 11.97
N ASP A 133 18.99 -1.74 10.81
CA ASP A 133 19.04 -2.99 10.02
C ASP A 133 20.22 -2.98 9.01
N ALA A 134 20.87 -1.83 8.83
CA ALA A 134 22.02 -1.65 7.95
C ALA A 134 23.37 -1.89 8.65
N LEU A 135 23.40 -1.93 9.99
CA LEU A 135 24.63 -2.06 10.77
C LEU A 135 24.86 -3.51 11.17
N ALA A 136 25.89 -4.14 10.59
CA ALA A 136 26.39 -5.44 11.00
C ALA A 136 27.55 -5.25 11.99
N ALA A 137 27.37 -5.64 13.25
CA ALA A 137 28.48 -5.84 14.19
C ALA A 137 28.77 -7.34 14.27
N ALA A 138 30.00 -7.73 13.95
CA ALA A 138 30.43 -9.12 13.93
C ALA A 138 31.90 -9.22 14.31
N ASP A 139 32.26 -10.20 15.15
CA ASP A 139 33.64 -10.41 15.59
C ASP A 139 34.51 -10.99 14.46
N VAL A 140 35.82 -10.79 14.51
CA VAL A 140 36.79 -11.46 13.61
C VAL A 140 36.58 -12.97 13.69
N SER A 141 36.75 -13.69 12.57
CA SER A 141 36.46 -15.12 12.39
C SER A 141 34.98 -15.52 12.50
N SER A 142 34.07 -14.57 12.63
CA SER A 142 32.62 -14.82 12.55
C SER A 142 32.07 -14.54 11.14
N THR A 143 30.75 -14.59 11.00
CA THR A 143 30.05 -14.32 9.73
C THR A 143 29.24 -13.03 9.84
N ALA A 144 29.48 -12.05 8.95
CA ALA A 144 28.69 -10.82 8.88
C ALA A 144 27.50 -10.97 7.94
N HIS A 145 26.42 -10.25 8.21
CA HIS A 145 25.25 -10.15 7.36
C HIS A 145 24.95 -8.66 7.15
N VAL A 146 25.08 -8.19 5.91
CA VAL A 146 24.77 -6.80 5.54
C VAL A 146 23.47 -6.81 4.76
N SER A 147 22.47 -6.05 5.22
CA SER A 147 21.16 -5.99 4.58
C SER A 147 20.97 -4.70 3.78
N CYS A 148 20.34 -4.81 2.61
CA CYS A 148 19.87 -3.71 1.78
C CYS A 148 18.38 -3.91 1.51
N LEU A 149 17.54 -3.01 2.04
CA LEU A 149 16.11 -2.96 1.74
C LEU A 149 15.86 -1.92 0.65
N ALA A 150 15.08 -2.30 -0.35
CA ALA A 150 14.62 -1.39 -1.40
C ALA A 150 13.16 -1.62 -1.74
N SER A 151 12.45 -0.52 -2.02
CA SER A 151 11.14 -0.54 -2.63
C SER A 151 11.31 -0.37 -4.14
N SER A 152 10.67 -1.18 -4.98
CA SER A 152 10.73 -1.02 -6.45
C SER A 152 9.62 -1.78 -7.15
N ARG A 153 9.04 -1.17 -8.20
CA ARG A 153 8.22 -1.91 -9.15
C ARG A 153 8.58 -1.50 -10.58
N PRO A 154 9.10 -2.43 -11.41
CA PRO A 154 9.20 -3.88 -11.23
C PRO A 154 10.25 -4.32 -10.19
N ARG A 155 10.34 -5.64 -9.95
CA ARG A 155 11.33 -6.25 -9.05
C ARG A 155 12.75 -5.74 -9.38
N PRO A 156 13.51 -5.23 -8.40
CA PRO A 156 14.83 -4.65 -8.65
C PRO A 156 15.89 -5.72 -8.82
N LYS A 157 17.03 -5.33 -9.41
CA LYS A 157 18.29 -6.07 -9.36
C LYS A 157 19.20 -5.42 -8.33
N PHE A 158 19.64 -6.18 -7.34
CA PHE A 158 20.62 -5.72 -6.36
C PHE A 158 22.04 -5.98 -6.88
N ILE A 159 22.95 -5.05 -6.59
CA ILE A 159 24.37 -5.12 -6.89
C ILE A 159 25.09 -4.66 -5.64
N TRP A 160 25.98 -5.50 -5.12
CA TRP A 160 26.82 -5.17 -3.98
C TRP A 160 28.18 -4.71 -4.48
N MET A 161 28.69 -3.63 -3.90
CA MET A 161 29.99 -3.07 -4.23
C MET A 161 30.85 -2.88 -2.99
N ARG A 162 32.14 -3.09 -3.19
CA ARG A 162 33.16 -2.86 -2.19
C ARG A 162 34.42 -2.31 -2.83
N ASN A 163 34.91 -1.18 -2.35
CA ASN A 163 36.07 -0.49 -2.93
C ASN A 163 35.93 -0.33 -4.46
N SER A 164 34.74 0.04 -4.93
CA SER A 164 34.37 0.15 -6.36
C SER A 164 34.43 -1.15 -7.18
N THR A 165 34.52 -2.30 -6.53
CA THR A 165 34.47 -3.62 -7.19
C THR A 165 33.14 -4.29 -6.86
N GLU A 166 32.49 -4.86 -7.88
CA GLU A 166 31.27 -5.65 -7.71
C GLU A 166 31.60 -6.93 -6.92
N ILE A 167 30.84 -7.17 -5.85
CA ILE A 167 30.85 -8.44 -5.13
C ILE A 167 29.85 -9.37 -5.81
N ARG A 168 30.29 -10.58 -6.19
CA ARG A 168 29.44 -11.57 -6.86
C ARG A 168 29.07 -12.71 -5.92
N ASP A 169 27.86 -13.23 -6.12
CA ASP A 169 27.38 -14.38 -5.37
C ASP A 169 28.24 -15.61 -5.63
N GLY A 170 28.63 -16.31 -4.55
CA GLY A 170 29.49 -17.48 -4.60
C GLY A 170 30.98 -17.17 -4.86
N GLU A 171 31.37 -15.90 -4.96
CA GLU A 171 32.78 -15.52 -5.10
C GLU A 171 33.48 -15.54 -3.75
N GLY A 172 34.33 -16.56 -3.55
CA GLY A 172 35.14 -16.68 -2.34
C GLY A 172 34.29 -16.89 -1.09
N ARG A 173 34.29 -15.90 -0.19
CA ARG A 173 33.58 -15.94 1.10
C ARG A 173 32.22 -15.24 1.07
N TYR A 174 31.78 -14.78 -0.10
CA TYR A 174 30.56 -14.01 -0.26
C TYR A 174 29.39 -14.87 -0.71
N ALA A 175 28.23 -14.67 -0.10
CA ALA A 175 26.96 -15.20 -0.56
C ALA A 175 25.91 -14.08 -0.55
N ILE A 176 25.10 -13.99 -1.61
CA ILE A 176 24.08 -12.95 -1.77
C ILE A 176 22.71 -13.61 -1.87
N ARG A 177 21.78 -13.19 -1.03
CA ARG A 177 20.38 -13.66 -1.07
C ARG A 177 19.45 -12.49 -1.25
N THR A 178 18.51 -12.58 -2.19
CA THR A 178 17.49 -11.56 -2.41
C THR A 178 16.08 -12.15 -2.30
N SER A 179 15.24 -11.55 -1.47
CA SER A 179 13.87 -12.00 -1.22
C SER A 179 12.88 -10.82 -1.10
N PRO A 180 11.60 -11.02 -1.44
CA PRO A 180 10.56 -10.06 -1.07
C PRO A 180 10.40 -9.96 0.45
N VAL A 181 10.10 -8.77 0.96
CA VAL A 181 9.83 -8.55 2.39
C VAL A 181 8.40 -9.02 2.70
N PRO A 182 8.19 -9.91 3.70
CA PRO A 182 6.85 -10.44 4.01
C PRO A 182 5.85 -9.33 4.36
N LYS A 183 4.63 -9.44 3.81
CA LYS A 183 3.51 -8.50 4.02
C LYS A 183 3.76 -7.06 3.55
N LYS A 184 4.85 -6.80 2.82
CA LYS A 184 5.17 -5.50 2.23
C LYS A 184 5.01 -5.56 0.71
N ILE A 185 4.35 -4.55 0.15
CA ILE A 185 4.08 -4.47 -1.29
C ILE A 185 5.33 -3.91 -1.97
N ASP A 186 5.87 -4.60 -2.98
CA ASP A 186 7.01 -4.16 -3.77
C ASP A 186 8.27 -3.79 -2.97
N GLU A 187 8.44 -4.35 -1.77
CA GLU A 187 9.65 -4.21 -0.97
C GLU A 187 10.45 -5.51 -1.03
N TYR A 188 11.76 -5.36 -1.21
CA TYR A 188 12.71 -6.45 -1.36
C TYR A 188 13.89 -6.20 -0.45
N GLU A 189 14.46 -7.28 0.04
CA GLU A 189 15.68 -7.29 0.83
C GLU A 189 16.75 -8.09 0.09
N SER A 190 17.96 -7.54 0.02
CA SER A 190 19.16 -8.29 -0.31
C SER A 190 20.04 -8.39 0.92
N ILE A 191 20.53 -9.59 1.22
CA ILE A 191 21.48 -9.86 2.30
C ILE A 191 22.79 -10.33 1.67
N LEU A 192 23.87 -9.61 1.95
CA LEU A 192 25.25 -10.03 1.72
C LEU A 192 25.77 -10.73 2.97
N THR A 193 26.12 -12.00 2.83
CA THR A 193 26.79 -12.80 3.85
C THR A 193 28.28 -12.86 3.56
N ILE A 194 29.10 -12.61 4.58
CA ILE A 194 30.56 -12.63 4.51
C ILE A 194 31.07 -13.60 5.58
N SER A 195 31.53 -14.78 5.18
CA SER A 195 32.09 -15.79 6.10
C SER A 195 33.54 -15.48 6.47
N ASP A 196 34.06 -16.00 7.59
CA ASP A 196 35.45 -15.87 8.06
C ASP A 196 35.99 -14.42 8.07
N LEU A 197 35.28 -13.51 8.72
CA LEU A 197 35.63 -12.09 8.76
C LEU A 197 37.06 -11.81 9.19
N THR A 198 37.65 -10.81 8.56
CA THR A 198 38.96 -10.23 8.86
C THR A 198 38.83 -8.73 9.13
N GLU A 199 39.83 -8.12 9.77
CA GLU A 199 39.88 -6.65 9.94
C GLU A 199 39.81 -5.89 8.61
N TYR A 200 40.30 -6.51 7.52
CA TYR A 200 40.20 -5.91 6.20
C TYR A 200 38.76 -5.81 5.74
N ASP A 201 37.83 -6.65 6.24
CA ASP A 201 36.41 -6.71 5.89
C ASP A 201 35.57 -5.58 6.47
N HIS A 202 36.11 -4.83 7.42
CA HIS A 202 35.44 -3.68 8.01
C HIS A 202 35.33 -2.50 7.03
N GLY A 203 34.24 -1.74 7.14
CA GLY A 203 34.01 -0.54 6.34
C GLY A 203 32.70 -0.58 5.54
N PRO A 204 32.51 0.38 4.63
CA PRO A 204 31.26 0.53 3.89
C PRO A 204 31.12 -0.53 2.79
N TYR A 205 29.90 -1.03 2.66
CA TYR A 205 29.41 -1.83 1.55
C TYR A 205 28.26 -1.05 0.91
N LEU A 206 28.26 -0.97 -0.41
CA LEU A 206 27.25 -0.23 -1.19
C LEU A 206 26.37 -1.18 -1.98
#